data_AF-A0A1H4XYW4-F1
#
_entry.id   AF-A0A1H4XYW4-F1
#
_cell.length_a   1.000
_cell.length_b   1.000
_cell.length_c   1.000
_cell.angle_alpha   90.00
_cell.angle_beta   90.00
_cell.angle_gamma   90.00
#
_symmetry.space_group_name_H-M   'P 1'
#
loop_
_entity.id
_entity.type
_entity.pdbx_description
1 polymer ?
#
loop_
_entity_poly.entity_id
_entity_poly.type
_entity_poly.pdbx_seq_one_letter_code
_entity_poly.pdbx_strand_id
1 'polypeptide(L)'
;MGADSLPFGIRRRRSAATASLATNLTIADFGRATATPLLLERASSPAAKPTHVDLIDWTQAMNIVSEWDDLARRALDRNIFIEPAFATSAAQHFPESQRPMFLVVHDPRPGAVPGRLIGLCPVHMPKRGRHAVVKSWRPPQMALGTPLLDRTFGFEALDLMHRWMAAVWPNVSAMLFPSVPTATETARLLQSHAQARRLQYHHFDKHHRAVLHGGMDNHRLLEAAMPAKRRKELRRQRHRLEDKGTLTYVSAREPEDVRDAIERFLTLEAQGWKGQRHTALLCDPSLATFTRTMTRLLAHEGRCWVDSLEIDGKPIAMGIVLFADDTAAFWKVAYDESLAALSPGVHFTLDLTQRLATEKGIKLVDSCAIPDHPMINRLWPDRMPIADVMISTQNANASFQSLVSRELTRRRARAFAKHIWYRLRGRKAS
;
A
#
# COMPACT_ATOMS: atom_id res chain seq x y z
N MET A 1 40.69 -40.67 41.90
CA MET A 1 40.83 -41.11 43.30
C MET A 1 40.04 -40.10 44.11
N GLY A 2 38.83 -40.38 44.58
CA GLY A 2 38.48 -41.44 45.50
C GLY A 2 38.22 -40.78 46.86
N ALA A 3 37.05 -41.06 47.45
CA ALA A 3 36.52 -40.74 48.79
C ALA A 3 35.13 -40.10 48.63
N ASP A 4 34.04 -40.86 48.84
CA ASP A 4 33.45 -41.23 50.14
C ASP A 4 32.81 -39.98 50.80
N SER A 5 31.53 -39.94 51.18
CA SER A 5 30.82 -40.93 52.00
C SER A 5 29.29 -40.68 52.03
N LEU A 6 28.54 -41.79 52.09
CA LEU A 6 27.14 -41.98 52.56
C LEU A 6 26.95 -41.44 54.03
N PRO A 7 25.77 -41.41 54.70
CA PRO A 7 24.68 -42.42 54.67
C PRO A 7 23.23 -42.00 55.05
N PHE A 8 22.38 -43.03 55.10
CA PHE A 8 21.09 -43.20 55.81
C PHE A 8 19.78 -43.06 55.02
N GLY A 9 19.13 -44.22 54.87
CA GLY A 9 17.77 -44.37 54.38
C GLY A 9 16.77 -44.74 55.48
N ILE A 10 15.49 -44.62 55.11
CA ILE A 10 14.36 -45.32 55.75
C ILE A 10 13.42 -45.83 54.63
N ARG A 11 12.94 -47.07 54.81
CA ARG A 11 12.15 -47.87 53.88
C ARG A 11 10.66 -47.49 53.81
N ARG A 12 10.15 -47.48 52.58
CA ARG A 12 8.85 -47.98 52.03
C ARG A 12 7.57 -47.92 52.88
N ARG A 13 6.53 -47.32 52.28
CA ARG A 13 5.26 -48.03 51.97
C ARG A 13 4.68 -47.58 50.63
N ARG A 14 4.15 -48.57 49.90
CA ARG A 14 3.59 -48.53 48.54
C ARG A 14 2.12 -48.08 48.55
N SER A 15 1.76 -47.26 47.58
CA SER A 15 0.53 -47.34 46.76
C SER A 15 0.73 -46.34 45.61
N ALA A 16 1.16 -46.78 44.41
CA ALA A 16 0.26 -47.03 43.25
C ALA A 16 -0.71 -45.86 43.03
N ALA A 17 -0.70 -45.07 41.95
CA ALA A 17 -0.10 -45.11 40.61
C ALA A 17 0.05 -43.62 40.16
N THR A 18 0.84 -43.16 39.20
CA THR A 18 1.50 -43.73 38.01
C THR A 18 2.65 -42.76 37.64
N ALA A 19 3.75 -43.31 37.11
CA ALA A 19 4.93 -42.60 36.59
C ALA A 19 4.55 -41.47 35.59
N SER A 20 5.13 -40.27 35.63
CA SER A 20 6.54 -39.85 35.60
C SER A 20 7.13 -39.76 34.17
N LEU A 21 7.59 -38.54 33.87
CA LEU A 21 8.66 -38.12 32.95
C LEU A 21 8.32 -38.23 31.44
N ALA A 22 8.06 -37.10 30.81
CA ALA A 22 9.07 -36.24 30.19
C ALA A 22 9.80 -36.99 29.07
N THR A 23 9.58 -36.62 27.81
CA THR A 23 10.52 -35.85 26.97
C THR A 23 9.87 -35.63 25.59
N ASN A 24 10.08 -34.45 25.00
CA ASN A 24 9.98 -34.12 23.57
C ASN A 24 8.66 -34.32 22.83
N LEU A 25 7.90 -33.23 22.62
CA LEU A 25 7.08 -33.07 21.41
C LEU A 25 7.15 -31.65 20.85
N THR A 26 7.35 -31.62 19.53
CA THR A 26 7.64 -30.55 18.59
C THR A 26 6.44 -29.65 18.28
N ILE A 27 6.69 -28.49 17.65
CA ILE A 27 5.70 -27.50 17.13
C ILE A 27 4.71 -28.08 16.07
N ALA A 28 4.67 -29.40 15.88
CA ALA A 28 3.81 -30.09 14.93
C ALA A 28 2.44 -30.55 15.50
N ASP A 29 2.14 -30.33 16.79
CA ASP A 29 0.91 -30.88 17.43
C ASP A 29 -0.21 -29.87 17.74
N PHE A 30 -0.09 -28.60 17.34
CA PHE A 30 -1.24 -27.67 17.34
C PHE A 30 -2.07 -27.81 16.06
N GLY A 31 -2.49 -29.03 15.76
CA GLY A 31 -3.56 -29.35 14.82
C GLY A 31 -4.86 -29.58 15.59
N ARG A 32 -5.93 -28.92 15.16
CA ARG A 32 -7.33 -29.02 15.63
C ARG A 32 -7.72 -28.12 16.81
N ALA A 33 -7.67 -26.82 16.61
CA ALA A 33 -8.80 -25.99 17.00
C ALA A 33 -9.77 -25.96 15.82
N THR A 34 -10.81 -26.79 15.85
CA THR A 34 -11.97 -26.65 14.98
C THR A 34 -12.64 -25.31 15.34
N ALA A 35 -12.27 -24.25 14.63
CA ALA A 35 -13.14 -23.09 14.53
C ALA A 35 -14.41 -23.57 13.83
N THR A 36 -15.43 -23.89 14.62
CA THR A 36 -16.78 -24.12 14.10
C THR A 36 -17.15 -22.86 13.32
N PRO A 37 -17.35 -22.90 11.99
CA PRO A 37 -18.03 -21.81 11.34
C PRO A 37 -19.44 -21.86 11.91
N LEU A 38 -19.82 -20.86 12.70
CA LEU A 38 -21.23 -20.59 12.94
C LEU A 38 -21.79 -20.21 11.57
N LEU A 39 -22.29 -21.25 10.90
CA LEU A 39 -23.23 -21.18 9.79
C LEU A 39 -24.33 -20.23 10.23
N LEU A 40 -24.24 -18.98 9.78
CA LEU A 40 -25.38 -18.10 9.69
C LEU A 40 -26.49 -18.90 9.03
N GLU A 41 -27.56 -19.12 9.78
CA GLU A 41 -28.76 -19.80 9.33
C GLU A 41 -29.18 -19.25 7.97
N ARG A 42 -29.42 -20.18 7.05
CA ARG A 42 -30.11 -19.94 5.80
C ARG A 42 -31.51 -19.41 6.08
N ALA A 43 -31.69 -18.09 5.95
CA ALA A 43 -32.89 -17.49 5.37
C ALA A 43 -32.63 -16.01 5.07
N SER A 44 -32.12 -15.70 3.89
CA SER A 44 -32.36 -14.38 3.30
C SER A 44 -32.47 -14.50 1.80
N SER A 45 -33.64 -14.10 1.32
CA SER A 45 -34.03 -14.05 -0.09
C SER A 45 -32.94 -13.40 -0.94
N PRO A 46 -32.65 -13.88 -2.17
CA PRO A 46 -31.60 -13.35 -3.05
C PRO A 46 -31.78 -11.87 -3.49
N ALA A 47 -32.79 -11.17 -2.98
CA ALA A 47 -33.23 -9.86 -3.48
C ALA A 47 -33.12 -8.70 -2.47
N ALA A 48 -32.82 -8.94 -1.19
CA ALA A 48 -32.77 -7.86 -0.20
C ALA A 48 -31.39 -7.18 -0.18
N LYS A 49 -31.37 -5.85 -0.32
CA LYS A 49 -30.16 -5.02 -0.15
C LYS A 49 -29.59 -5.25 1.25
N PRO A 50 -28.30 -5.60 1.40
CA PRO A 50 -27.66 -5.65 2.73
C PRO A 50 -27.80 -4.29 3.42
N THR A 51 -28.47 -4.25 4.57
CA THR A 51 -28.75 -3.03 5.34
C THR A 51 -27.51 -2.43 6.01
N HIS A 52 -26.43 -3.19 6.09
CA HIS A 52 -25.18 -2.80 6.75
C HIS A 52 -24.12 -2.26 5.78
N VAL A 53 -24.52 -1.95 4.54
CA VAL A 53 -23.62 -1.41 3.52
C VAL A 53 -24.21 -0.14 2.94
N ASP A 54 -23.45 0.94 3.09
CA ASP A 54 -23.80 2.25 2.56
C ASP A 54 -22.84 2.67 1.46
N LEU A 55 -23.37 3.43 0.51
CA LEU A 55 -22.60 4.11 -0.51
C LEU A 55 -22.70 5.61 -0.21
N ILE A 56 -21.61 6.17 0.29
CA ILE A 56 -21.57 7.55 0.77
C ILE A 56 -20.59 8.37 -0.06
N ASP A 57 -20.86 9.66 -0.18
CA ASP A 57 -19.91 10.59 -0.79
C ASP A 57 -18.81 11.01 0.20
N TRP A 58 -17.88 11.86 -0.25
CA TRP A 58 -16.77 12.31 0.58
C TRP A 58 -17.20 13.21 1.74
N THR A 59 -18.29 13.98 1.62
CA THR A 59 -18.79 14.84 2.71
C THR A 59 -19.38 14.00 3.82
N GLN A 60 -20.10 12.94 3.46
CA GLN A 60 -20.61 11.97 4.41
C GLN A 60 -19.48 11.13 5.02
N ALA A 61 -18.46 10.76 4.24
CA ALA A 61 -17.28 10.06 4.75
C ALA A 61 -16.52 10.87 5.82
N MET A 62 -16.54 12.21 5.73
CA MET A 62 -15.96 13.08 6.76
C MET A 62 -16.69 12.96 8.12
N ASN A 63 -17.96 12.55 8.14
CA ASN A 63 -18.72 12.37 9.38
C ASN A 63 -18.37 11.07 10.13
N ILE A 64 -17.59 10.18 9.52
CA ILE A 64 -17.21 8.86 10.08
C ILE A 64 -15.69 8.67 10.16
N VAL A 65 -14.93 9.78 10.20
CA VAL A 65 -13.45 9.75 10.20
C VAL A 65 -12.90 8.96 11.39
N SER A 66 -13.56 9.02 12.55
CA SER A 66 -13.13 8.29 13.75
C SER A 66 -13.23 6.77 13.53
N GLU A 67 -14.36 6.30 13.02
CA GLU A 67 -14.63 4.88 12.73
C GLU A 67 -13.78 4.38 11.55
N TRP A 68 -13.51 5.24 10.57
CA TRP A 68 -12.61 4.93 9.46
C TRP A 68 -11.17 4.81 9.94
N ASP A 69 -10.67 5.73 10.76
CA ASP A 69 -9.31 5.65 11.30
C ASP A 69 -9.14 4.42 12.21
N ASP A 70 -10.15 4.11 13.03
CA ASP A 70 -10.20 2.86 13.78
C ASP A 70 -10.04 1.65 12.84
N LEU A 71 -10.88 1.52 11.81
CA LEU A 71 -10.77 0.45 10.81
C LEU A 71 -9.37 0.40 10.17
N ALA A 72 -8.78 1.53 9.81
CA ALA A 72 -7.45 1.60 9.21
C ALA A 72 -6.37 1.00 10.13
N ARG A 73 -6.40 1.26 11.44
CA ARG A 73 -5.44 0.70 12.42
C ARG A 73 -5.53 -0.81 12.58
N ARG A 74 -6.73 -1.37 12.42
CA ARG A 74 -7.02 -2.82 12.59
C ARG A 74 -7.25 -3.52 11.24
N ALA A 75 -6.88 -2.86 10.14
CA ALA A 75 -6.97 -3.43 8.81
C ALA A 75 -6.04 -4.66 8.68
N LEU A 76 -6.45 -5.57 7.81
CA LEU A 76 -5.73 -6.78 7.46
C LEU A 76 -4.36 -6.44 6.85
N ASP A 77 -4.36 -5.58 5.83
CA ASP A 77 -3.20 -4.82 5.39
C ASP A 77 -3.53 -3.33 5.44
N ARG A 78 -2.58 -2.51 5.89
CA ARG A 78 -2.70 -1.05 5.87
C ARG A 78 -2.63 -0.54 4.42
N ASN A 79 -3.35 0.54 4.13
CA ASN A 79 -3.24 1.24 2.84
C ASN A 79 -3.34 2.75 3.05
N ILE A 80 -2.18 3.41 3.22
CA ILE A 80 -2.06 4.86 3.46
C ILE A 80 -2.88 5.71 2.48
N PHE A 81 -3.04 5.24 1.24
CA PHE A 81 -3.72 5.98 0.18
C PHE A 81 -5.24 6.06 0.37
N ILE A 82 -5.82 5.18 1.18
CA ILE A 82 -7.25 5.19 1.53
C ILE A 82 -7.48 5.32 3.04
N GLU A 83 -6.49 5.80 3.78
CA GLU A 83 -6.68 6.29 5.14
C GLU A 83 -7.24 7.72 5.14
N PRO A 84 -7.91 8.16 6.22
CA PRO A 84 -8.69 9.40 6.21
C PRO A 84 -7.92 10.62 5.71
N ALA A 85 -6.72 10.89 6.25
CA ALA A 85 -5.91 12.05 5.89
C ALA A 85 -5.59 12.13 4.38
N PHE A 86 -5.34 10.99 3.72
CA PHE A 86 -5.04 10.95 2.30
C PHE A 86 -6.32 11.03 1.46
N ALA A 87 -7.27 10.11 1.68
CA ALA A 87 -8.43 9.97 0.80
C ALA A 87 -9.43 11.11 0.92
N THR A 88 -9.63 11.68 2.12
CA THR A 88 -10.51 12.85 2.28
C THR A 88 -9.91 14.08 1.62
N SER A 89 -8.61 14.35 1.84
CA SER A 89 -7.90 15.45 1.17
C SER A 89 -7.95 15.32 -0.35
N ALA A 90 -7.74 14.11 -0.87
CA ALA A 90 -7.80 13.86 -2.30
C ALA A 90 -9.23 14.05 -2.84
N ALA A 91 -10.25 13.51 -2.17
CA ALA A 91 -11.64 13.65 -2.59
C ALA A 91 -12.14 15.10 -2.50
N GLN A 92 -11.73 15.86 -1.48
CA GLN A 92 -12.10 17.26 -1.31
C GLN A 92 -11.52 18.15 -2.42
N HIS A 93 -10.26 17.92 -2.80
CA HIS A 93 -9.56 18.83 -3.70
C HIS A 93 -9.53 18.38 -5.16
N PHE A 94 -9.68 17.09 -5.46
CA PHE A 94 -9.69 16.62 -6.84
C PHE A 94 -10.97 17.06 -7.58
N PRO A 95 -10.90 17.18 -8.93
CA PRO A 95 -12.08 17.44 -9.75
C PRO A 95 -13.19 16.42 -9.48
N GLU A 96 -14.44 16.86 -9.53
CA GLU A 96 -15.62 16.04 -9.23
C GLU A 96 -15.63 14.71 -10.01
N SER A 97 -15.24 14.75 -11.29
CA SER A 97 -15.15 13.57 -12.16
C SER A 97 -14.15 12.51 -11.70
N GLN A 98 -13.24 12.86 -10.79
CA GLN A 98 -12.23 11.97 -10.21
C GLN A 98 -12.55 11.58 -8.77
N ARG A 99 -13.60 12.13 -8.15
CA ARG A 99 -13.94 11.82 -6.76
C ARG A 99 -14.53 10.41 -6.64
N PRO A 100 -14.24 9.67 -5.56
CA PRO A 100 -14.83 8.37 -5.31
C PRO A 100 -16.21 8.51 -4.67
N MET A 101 -16.99 7.43 -4.76
CA MET A 101 -17.95 7.09 -3.72
C MET A 101 -17.31 6.07 -2.78
N PHE A 102 -17.71 6.04 -1.52
CA PHE A 102 -17.19 5.10 -0.52
C PHE A 102 -18.23 4.02 -0.24
N LEU A 103 -17.90 2.77 -0.54
CA LEU A 103 -18.64 1.62 -0.02
C LEU A 103 -18.15 1.35 1.40
N VAL A 104 -19.01 1.57 2.38
CA VAL A 104 -18.71 1.36 3.80
C VAL A 104 -19.54 0.20 4.33
N VAL A 105 -18.92 -0.65 5.14
CA VAL A 105 -19.58 -1.81 5.74
C VAL A 105 -19.52 -1.67 7.24
N HIS A 106 -20.71 -1.59 7.84
CA HIS A 106 -20.89 -1.62 9.28
C HIS A 106 -20.93 -3.05 9.80
N ASP A 107 -20.47 -3.26 11.02
CA ASP A 107 -20.52 -4.54 11.70
C ASP A 107 -21.98 -4.99 11.88
N PRO A 108 -22.43 -6.09 11.23
CA PRO A 108 -23.83 -6.48 11.23
C PRO A 108 -24.25 -7.24 12.50
N ARG A 109 -23.30 -7.56 13.39
CA ARG A 109 -23.55 -8.47 14.50
C ARG A 109 -24.38 -7.83 15.61
N PRO A 110 -25.29 -8.60 16.24
CA PRO A 110 -26.00 -8.13 17.42
C PRO A 110 -25.02 -7.69 18.52
N GLY A 111 -25.25 -6.51 19.09
CA GLY A 111 -24.40 -5.95 20.14
C GLY A 111 -23.07 -5.36 19.67
N ALA A 112 -22.82 -5.25 18.36
CA ALA A 112 -21.70 -4.48 17.85
C ALA A 112 -21.81 -3.01 18.27
N VAL A 113 -20.65 -2.37 18.50
CA VAL A 113 -20.59 -0.94 18.78
C VAL A 113 -21.26 -0.18 17.62
N PRO A 114 -22.21 0.73 17.89
CA PRO A 114 -22.86 1.52 16.83
C PRO A 114 -21.83 2.21 15.95
N GLY A 115 -22.06 2.17 14.63
CA GLY A 115 -21.18 2.82 13.65
C GLY A 115 -19.89 2.06 13.33
N ARG A 116 -19.52 1.02 14.08
CA ARG A 116 -18.26 0.27 13.86
C ARG A 116 -18.13 -0.21 12.43
N LEU A 117 -17.07 0.21 11.75
CA LEU A 117 -16.74 -0.22 10.40
C LEU A 117 -15.91 -1.50 10.40
N ILE A 118 -16.23 -2.42 9.48
CA ILE A 118 -15.46 -3.64 9.20
C ILE A 118 -14.92 -3.69 7.76
N GLY A 119 -15.33 -2.76 6.90
CA GLY A 119 -14.76 -2.61 5.57
C GLY A 119 -15.04 -1.25 4.95
N LEU A 120 -14.10 -0.77 4.14
CA LEU A 120 -14.22 0.45 3.38
C LEU A 120 -13.51 0.30 2.03
N CYS A 121 -14.22 0.55 0.94
CA CYS A 121 -13.68 0.54 -0.41
C CYS A 121 -14.14 1.78 -1.17
N PRO A 122 -13.25 2.73 -1.46
CA PRO A 122 -13.59 3.82 -2.36
C PRO A 122 -13.67 3.25 -3.80
N VAL A 123 -14.69 3.64 -4.55
CA VAL A 123 -14.97 3.13 -5.89
C VAL A 123 -15.32 4.26 -6.85
N HIS A 124 -14.97 4.06 -8.12
CA HIS A 124 -15.55 4.86 -9.20
C HIS A 124 -16.98 4.40 -9.47
N MET A 125 -17.89 5.36 -9.68
CA MET A 125 -19.24 5.02 -10.11
C MET A 125 -19.21 4.22 -11.42
N PRO A 126 -19.94 3.09 -11.49
CA PRO A 126 -19.94 2.27 -12.68
C PRO A 126 -20.52 3.06 -13.85
N LYS A 127 -19.88 2.95 -15.02
CA LYS A 127 -20.45 3.50 -16.25
C LYS A 127 -21.78 2.81 -16.56
N ARG A 128 -22.74 3.59 -17.07
CA ARG A 128 -24.02 3.04 -17.59
C ARG A 128 -23.73 2.08 -18.74
N GLY A 129 -24.33 0.89 -18.71
CA GLY A 129 -24.20 -0.11 -19.77
C GLY A 129 -24.33 -1.55 -19.25
N ARG A 130 -24.57 -2.50 -20.16
CA ARG A 130 -24.57 -3.93 -19.84
C ARG A 130 -23.15 -4.41 -19.53
N HIS A 131 -23.03 -5.28 -18.53
CA HIS A 131 -21.75 -5.83 -18.07
C HIS A 131 -20.75 -4.72 -17.69
N ALA A 132 -21.20 -3.80 -16.86
CA ALA A 132 -20.35 -2.77 -16.28
C ALA A 132 -19.30 -3.40 -15.33
N VAL A 133 -18.18 -2.70 -15.18
CA VAL A 133 -17.12 -3.07 -14.23
C VAL A 133 -16.98 -1.93 -13.24
N VAL A 134 -17.17 -2.21 -11.96
CA VAL A 134 -16.82 -1.28 -10.88
C VAL A 134 -15.32 -1.36 -10.69
N LYS A 135 -14.68 -0.22 -10.43
CA LYS A 135 -13.26 -0.15 -10.14
C LYS A 135 -13.07 0.46 -8.78
N SER A 136 -12.22 -0.13 -7.94
CA SER A 136 -11.77 0.61 -6.76
C SER A 136 -11.01 1.85 -7.20
N TRP A 137 -11.12 2.90 -6.39
CA TRP A 137 -10.56 4.21 -6.67
C TRP A 137 -9.05 4.16 -6.55
N ARG A 138 -8.35 4.53 -7.63
CA ARG A 138 -6.89 4.65 -7.64
C ARG A 138 -6.44 5.74 -8.62
N PRO A 139 -6.60 7.03 -8.25
CA PRO A 139 -6.05 8.13 -9.02
C PRO A 139 -4.51 8.03 -9.09
N PRO A 140 -3.85 8.79 -10.00
CA PRO A 140 -2.40 8.69 -10.22
C PRO A 140 -1.52 8.88 -8.98
N GLN A 141 -2.03 9.56 -7.94
CA GLN A 141 -1.29 9.81 -6.70
C GLN A 141 -1.26 8.61 -5.74
N MET A 142 -2.02 7.54 -6.01
CA MET A 142 -2.12 6.35 -5.17
C MET A 142 -1.40 5.17 -5.80
N ALA A 143 -0.56 4.49 -5.01
CA ALA A 143 0.20 3.35 -5.53
C ALA A 143 -0.59 2.03 -5.51
N LEU A 144 -1.63 1.95 -4.67
CA LEU A 144 -2.44 0.76 -4.38
C LEU A 144 -3.93 1.05 -4.55
N GLY A 145 -4.70 0.07 -5.03
CA GLY A 145 -6.16 0.12 -5.12
C GLY A 145 -6.86 -0.93 -4.26
N THR A 146 -6.21 -1.43 -3.21
CA THR A 146 -6.78 -2.39 -2.25
C THR A 146 -7.76 -1.70 -1.29
N PRO A 147 -8.86 -2.36 -0.89
CA PRO A 147 -9.78 -1.85 0.13
C PRO A 147 -9.18 -1.93 1.54
N LEU A 148 -9.75 -1.22 2.51
CA LEU A 148 -9.53 -1.49 3.93
C LEU A 148 -10.51 -2.56 4.37
N LEU A 149 -9.99 -3.68 4.84
CA LEU A 149 -10.78 -4.79 5.37
C LEU A 149 -10.28 -5.10 6.77
N ASP A 150 -11.20 -5.26 7.70
CA ASP A 150 -10.89 -5.67 9.07
C ASP A 150 -10.08 -6.97 9.11
N ARG A 151 -9.05 -7.04 9.95
CA ARG A 151 -8.21 -8.26 10.08
C ARG A 151 -9.00 -9.50 10.49
N THR A 152 -10.06 -9.34 11.28
CA THR A 152 -10.90 -10.42 11.81
C THR A 152 -12.14 -10.63 10.95
N PHE A 153 -12.78 -9.54 10.50
CA PHE A 153 -14.08 -9.58 9.80
C PHE A 153 -13.99 -9.30 8.29
N GLY A 154 -12.78 -9.30 7.72
CA GLY A 154 -12.54 -8.90 6.33
C GLY A 154 -13.29 -9.75 5.30
N PHE A 155 -13.45 -11.06 5.56
CA PHE A 155 -14.23 -11.93 4.67
C PHE A 155 -15.71 -11.51 4.62
N GLU A 156 -16.29 -11.27 5.79
CA GLU A 156 -17.69 -10.85 5.94
C GLU A 156 -17.92 -9.47 5.31
N ALA A 157 -16.99 -8.54 5.53
CA ALA A 157 -17.03 -7.22 4.92
C ALA A 157 -17.02 -7.31 3.38
N LEU A 158 -16.10 -8.10 2.80
CA LEU A 158 -16.02 -8.30 1.35
C LEU A 158 -17.26 -9.00 0.77
N ASP A 159 -17.82 -9.96 1.50
CA ASP A 159 -19.07 -10.64 1.10
C ASP A 159 -20.28 -9.70 1.10
N LEU A 160 -20.42 -8.87 2.14
CA LEU A 160 -21.44 -7.83 2.21
C LEU A 160 -21.30 -6.84 1.05
N MET A 161 -20.08 -6.36 0.75
CA MET A 161 -19.84 -5.48 -0.40
C MET A 161 -20.28 -6.14 -1.72
N HIS A 162 -19.89 -7.39 -1.97
CA HIS A 162 -20.26 -8.09 -3.21
C HIS A 162 -21.76 -8.31 -3.34
N ARG A 163 -22.43 -8.74 -2.27
CA ARG A 163 -23.90 -8.91 -2.26
C ARG A 163 -24.61 -7.58 -2.49
N TRP A 164 -24.14 -6.52 -1.85
CA TRP A 164 -24.68 -5.18 -2.03
C TRP A 164 -24.53 -4.70 -3.47
N MET A 165 -23.34 -4.87 -4.07
CA MET A 165 -23.12 -4.50 -5.48
C MET A 165 -24.02 -5.29 -6.43
N ALA A 166 -24.20 -6.60 -6.19
CA ALA A 166 -25.10 -7.41 -7.00
C ALA A 166 -26.57 -6.97 -6.91
N ALA A 167 -27.02 -6.54 -5.73
CA ALA A 167 -28.39 -6.08 -5.50
C ALA A 167 -28.64 -4.65 -6.02
N VAL A 168 -27.72 -3.72 -5.77
CA VAL A 168 -27.87 -2.29 -6.09
C VAL A 168 -27.43 -1.97 -7.52
N TRP A 169 -26.45 -2.71 -8.05
CA TRP A 169 -25.93 -2.55 -9.41
C TRP A 169 -26.05 -3.85 -10.20
N PRO A 170 -27.27 -4.31 -10.56
CA PRO A 170 -27.49 -5.59 -11.22
C PRO A 170 -26.80 -5.74 -12.59
N ASN A 171 -26.46 -4.62 -13.24
CA ASN A 171 -25.73 -4.59 -14.51
C ASN A 171 -24.20 -4.68 -14.36
N VAL A 172 -23.68 -4.58 -13.13
CA VAL A 172 -22.25 -4.76 -12.85
C VAL A 172 -21.95 -6.25 -12.76
N SER A 173 -21.04 -6.72 -13.60
CA SER A 173 -20.67 -8.14 -13.65
C SER A 173 -19.28 -8.43 -13.08
N ALA A 174 -18.50 -7.40 -12.75
CA ALA A 174 -17.20 -7.56 -12.10
C ALA A 174 -16.76 -6.32 -11.33
N MET A 175 -15.88 -6.54 -10.34
CA MET A 175 -15.10 -5.52 -9.66
C MET A 175 -13.62 -5.67 -10.00
N LEU A 176 -12.94 -4.57 -10.28
CA LEU A 176 -11.51 -4.50 -10.58
C LEU A 176 -10.78 -3.70 -9.51
N PHE A 177 -9.79 -4.33 -8.88
CA PHE A 177 -8.86 -3.71 -7.94
C PHE A 177 -7.51 -3.50 -8.65
N PRO A 178 -7.10 -2.27 -8.95
CA PRO A 178 -5.82 -2.00 -9.58
C PRO A 178 -4.66 -2.05 -8.59
N SER A 179 -3.48 -2.44 -9.05
CA SER A 179 -2.22 -2.42 -8.29
C SER A 179 -2.29 -3.12 -6.92
N VAL A 180 -2.83 -4.34 -6.88
CA VAL A 180 -2.90 -5.16 -5.67
C VAL A 180 -1.55 -5.86 -5.43
N PRO A 181 -0.92 -5.69 -4.25
CA PRO A 181 0.19 -6.51 -3.80
C PRO A 181 -0.26 -7.97 -3.62
N THR A 182 0.13 -8.84 -4.55
CA THR A 182 -0.40 -10.22 -4.64
C THR A 182 0.13 -11.15 -3.54
N ALA A 183 1.15 -10.74 -2.79
CA ALA A 183 1.71 -11.49 -1.67
C ALA A 183 1.13 -11.08 -0.29
N THR A 184 0.13 -10.18 -0.24
CA THR A 184 -0.45 -9.72 1.03
C THR A 184 -1.70 -10.49 1.44
N GLU A 185 -2.12 -10.30 2.69
CA GLU A 185 -3.29 -10.97 3.26
C GLU A 185 -4.59 -10.56 2.56
N THR A 186 -4.72 -9.31 2.16
CA THR A 186 -5.85 -8.78 1.38
C THR A 186 -5.96 -9.48 0.03
N ALA A 187 -4.84 -9.72 -0.67
CA ALA A 187 -4.87 -10.45 -1.94
C ALA A 187 -5.31 -11.91 -1.77
N ARG A 188 -4.83 -12.57 -0.71
CA ARG A 188 -5.28 -13.94 -0.36
C ARG A 188 -6.75 -13.95 0.01
N LEU A 189 -7.22 -12.98 0.79
CA LEU A 189 -8.63 -12.86 1.17
C LEU A 189 -9.53 -12.66 -0.06
N LEU A 190 -9.14 -11.80 -1.01
CA LEU A 190 -9.84 -11.61 -2.28
C LEU A 190 -9.97 -12.93 -3.07
N GLN A 191 -8.89 -13.71 -3.13
CA GLN A 191 -8.88 -15.02 -3.81
C GLN A 191 -9.75 -16.06 -3.08
N SER A 192 -9.58 -16.20 -1.76
CA SER A 192 -10.36 -17.12 -0.92
C SER A 192 -11.86 -16.80 -0.97
N HIS A 193 -12.21 -15.52 -0.97
CA HIS A 193 -13.59 -15.07 -1.14
C HIS A 193 -14.16 -15.48 -2.49
N ALA A 194 -13.41 -15.25 -3.58
CA ALA A 194 -13.83 -15.67 -4.91
C ALA A 194 -14.05 -17.19 -4.98
N GLN A 195 -13.14 -17.98 -4.40
CA GLN A 195 -13.28 -19.44 -4.33
C GLN A 195 -14.51 -19.88 -3.53
N ALA A 196 -14.70 -19.34 -2.31
CA ALA A 196 -15.81 -19.68 -1.43
C ALA A 196 -17.17 -19.38 -2.06
N ARG A 197 -17.26 -18.27 -2.81
CA ARG A 197 -18.48 -17.86 -3.51
C ARG A 197 -18.65 -18.52 -4.88
N ARG A 198 -17.62 -19.19 -5.42
CA ARG A 198 -17.54 -19.71 -6.81
C ARG A 198 -17.58 -18.60 -7.87
N LEU A 199 -17.00 -17.45 -7.54
CA LEU A 199 -16.82 -16.32 -8.45
C LEU A 199 -15.61 -16.56 -9.36
N GLN A 200 -15.61 -15.90 -10.51
CA GLN A 200 -14.48 -15.90 -11.43
C GLN A 200 -13.44 -14.88 -10.96
N TYR A 201 -12.16 -15.19 -11.17
CA TYR A 201 -11.03 -14.41 -10.70
C TYR A 201 -9.94 -14.33 -11.78
N HIS A 202 -9.42 -13.15 -12.07
CA HIS A 202 -8.39 -12.95 -13.09
C HIS A 202 -7.38 -11.87 -12.71
N HIS A 203 -6.12 -12.05 -13.12
CA HIS A 203 -5.03 -11.08 -12.94
C HIS A 203 -4.66 -10.41 -14.25
N PHE A 204 -4.42 -9.09 -14.21
CA PHE A 204 -3.84 -8.31 -15.30
C PHE A 204 -2.55 -7.61 -14.84
N ASP A 205 -1.76 -7.13 -15.80
CA ASP A 205 -0.57 -6.28 -15.58
C ASP A 205 0.34 -6.76 -14.44
N LYS A 206 0.64 -8.06 -14.40
CA LYS A 206 1.56 -8.65 -13.42
C LYS A 206 2.95 -8.04 -13.59
N HIS A 207 3.50 -7.50 -12.50
CA HIS A 207 4.85 -6.95 -12.46
C HIS A 207 5.41 -7.01 -11.04
N HIS A 208 6.67 -6.62 -10.89
CA HIS A 208 7.29 -6.47 -9.58
C HIS A 208 7.65 -5.01 -9.34
N ARG A 209 7.45 -4.56 -8.10
CA ARG A 209 7.84 -3.21 -7.64
C ARG A 209 8.94 -3.34 -6.60
N ALA A 210 9.94 -2.47 -6.68
CA ALA A 210 11.02 -2.44 -5.69
C ALA A 210 10.48 -2.05 -4.31
N VAL A 211 10.96 -2.74 -3.29
CA VAL A 211 10.67 -2.45 -1.88
C VAL A 211 11.96 -2.49 -1.06
N LEU A 212 11.96 -1.77 0.06
CA LEU A 212 13.03 -1.82 1.06
C LEU A 212 12.49 -2.50 2.32
N HIS A 213 13.17 -3.53 2.81
CA HIS A 213 12.90 -4.10 4.11
C HIS A 213 13.69 -3.39 5.21
N GLY A 214 13.04 -3.09 6.33
CA GLY A 214 13.72 -2.56 7.51
C GLY A 214 14.68 -3.58 8.14
N GLY A 215 15.68 -3.09 8.87
CA GLY A 215 16.75 -3.86 9.50
C GLY A 215 18.15 -3.39 9.07
N MET A 216 19.02 -3.15 10.05
CA MET A 216 20.42 -2.68 9.86
C MET A 216 21.23 -3.52 8.88
N ASP A 217 21.02 -4.84 8.89
CA ASP A 217 21.76 -5.78 8.06
C ASP A 217 21.43 -5.62 6.57
N ASN A 218 20.19 -5.23 6.24
CA ASN A 218 19.77 -5.04 4.86
C ASN A 218 20.60 -3.94 4.19
N HIS A 219 20.79 -2.78 4.83
CA HIS A 219 21.57 -1.68 4.23
C HIS A 219 23.02 -2.10 3.90
N ARG A 220 23.70 -2.80 4.81
CA ARG A 220 25.06 -3.29 4.55
C ARG A 220 25.10 -4.26 3.37
N LEU A 221 24.08 -5.12 3.24
CA LEU A 221 23.93 -6.03 2.12
C LEU A 221 23.70 -5.27 0.80
N LEU A 222 22.91 -4.20 0.82
CA LEU A 222 22.67 -3.34 -0.34
C LEU A 222 23.95 -2.68 -0.85
N GLU A 223 24.75 -2.11 0.04
CA GLU A 223 26.02 -1.49 -0.33
C GLU A 223 27.02 -2.52 -0.85
N ALA A 224 27.11 -3.68 -0.22
CA ALA A 224 28.00 -4.77 -0.62
C ALA A 224 27.62 -5.34 -2.01
N ALA A 225 26.33 -5.38 -2.33
CA ALA A 225 25.83 -5.85 -3.62
C ALA A 225 26.12 -4.88 -4.78
N MET A 226 26.52 -3.63 -4.52
CA MET A 226 26.84 -2.67 -5.58
C MET A 226 28.23 -2.93 -6.22
N PRO A 227 28.31 -3.02 -7.56
CA PRO A 227 29.58 -3.22 -8.26
C PRO A 227 30.63 -2.16 -7.89
N ALA A 228 31.89 -2.58 -7.70
CA ALA A 228 32.98 -1.70 -7.26
C ALA A 228 33.15 -0.45 -8.15
N LYS A 229 33.00 -0.59 -9.47
CA LYS A 229 33.04 0.52 -10.43
C LYS A 229 31.95 1.56 -10.15
N ARG A 230 30.72 1.12 -9.85
CA ARG A 230 29.59 2.01 -9.51
C ARG A 230 29.83 2.70 -8.17
N ARG A 231 30.33 1.99 -7.15
CA ARG A 231 30.68 2.59 -5.85
C ARG A 231 31.76 3.66 -5.99
N LYS A 232 32.80 3.42 -6.78
CA LYS A 232 33.84 4.42 -7.08
C LYS A 232 33.26 5.65 -7.78
N GLU A 233 32.37 5.45 -8.75
CA GLU A 233 31.72 6.56 -9.47
C GLU A 233 30.82 7.38 -8.55
N LEU A 234 29.99 6.74 -7.72
CA LEU A 234 29.13 7.44 -6.75
C LEU A 234 29.97 8.24 -5.75
N ARG A 235 31.06 7.68 -5.23
CA ARG A 235 31.97 8.43 -4.34
C ARG A 235 32.55 9.65 -5.04
N ARG A 236 32.97 9.52 -6.31
CA ARG A 236 33.46 10.67 -7.11
C ARG A 236 32.37 11.73 -7.31
N GLN A 237 31.14 11.32 -7.60
CA GLN A 237 30.01 12.25 -7.77
C GLN A 237 29.68 12.98 -6.48
N ARG A 238 29.72 12.28 -5.33
CA ARG A 238 29.52 12.88 -4.00
C ARG A 238 30.58 13.91 -3.66
N HIS A 239 31.87 13.60 -3.87
CA HIS A 239 32.93 14.59 -3.66
C HIS A 239 32.74 15.84 -4.53
N ARG A 240 32.31 15.69 -5.78
CA ARG A 240 32.01 16.84 -6.65
C ARG A 240 30.79 17.66 -6.20
N LEU A 241 29.88 17.08 -5.43
CA LEU A 241 28.80 17.83 -4.78
C LEU A 241 29.36 18.58 -3.57
N GLU A 242 30.23 17.95 -2.78
CA GLU A 242 30.93 18.56 -1.65
C GLU A 242 31.88 19.70 -2.07
N ASP A 243 32.50 19.61 -3.25
CA ASP A 243 33.32 20.69 -3.83
C ASP A 243 32.51 21.96 -4.16
N LYS A 244 31.17 21.84 -4.25
CA LYS A 244 30.27 22.97 -4.55
C LYS A 244 29.77 23.69 -3.30
N GLY A 245 30.01 23.15 -2.12
CA GLY A 245 29.53 23.69 -0.84
C GLY A 245 29.28 22.62 0.21
N THR A 246 28.74 23.02 1.36
CA THR A 246 28.49 22.11 2.48
C THR A 246 27.31 21.20 2.17
N LEU A 247 27.58 19.92 1.93
CA LEU A 247 26.56 18.91 1.65
C LEU A 247 25.93 18.40 2.96
N THR A 248 24.64 18.64 3.17
CA THR A 248 23.90 18.22 4.37
C THR A 248 22.66 17.42 4.03
N TYR A 249 22.28 16.49 4.91
CA TYR A 249 21.01 15.77 4.84
C TYR A 249 20.10 16.25 5.97
N VAL A 250 18.92 16.75 5.63
CA VAL A 250 17.94 17.30 6.57
C VAL A 250 16.65 16.49 6.49
N SER A 251 15.95 16.34 7.61
CA SER A 251 14.69 15.60 7.69
C SER A 251 13.70 16.39 8.52
N ALA A 252 12.68 16.92 7.85
CA ALA A 252 11.54 17.57 8.48
C ALA A 252 10.55 16.51 8.95
N ARG A 253 10.26 16.51 10.25
CA ARG A 253 9.37 15.55 10.91
C ARG A 253 8.28 16.22 11.74
N GLU A 254 8.58 17.38 12.33
CA GLU A 254 7.59 18.16 13.05
C GLU A 254 6.63 18.87 12.08
N PRO A 255 5.38 19.14 12.49
CA PRO A 255 4.36 19.68 11.60
C PRO A 255 4.76 20.97 10.88
N GLU A 256 5.40 21.90 11.58
CA GLU A 256 5.87 23.18 11.05
C GLU A 256 7.01 22.99 10.03
N ASP A 257 7.97 22.12 10.35
CA ASP A 257 9.08 21.81 9.45
C ASP A 257 8.57 21.13 8.17
N VAL A 258 7.62 20.18 8.31
CA VAL A 258 7.02 19.50 7.16
C VAL A 258 6.26 20.50 6.29
N ARG A 259 5.51 21.43 6.88
CA ARG A 259 4.82 22.49 6.14
C ARG A 259 5.79 23.26 5.26
N ASP A 260 6.90 23.71 5.81
CA ASP A 260 7.88 24.54 5.10
C ASP A 260 8.67 23.72 4.07
N ALA A 261 9.02 22.48 4.40
CA ALA A 261 9.71 21.55 3.49
C ALA A 261 8.84 21.16 2.28
N ILE A 262 7.51 21.10 2.42
CA ILE A 262 6.60 20.84 1.30
C ILE A 262 6.61 21.97 0.28
N GLU A 263 6.67 23.23 0.69
CA GLU A 263 6.79 24.35 -0.27
C GLU A 263 8.12 24.31 -1.03
N ARG A 264 9.21 23.95 -0.34
CA ARG A 264 10.53 23.72 -0.96
C ARG A 264 10.48 22.56 -1.96
N PHE A 265 9.82 21.45 -1.61
CA PHE A 265 9.62 20.30 -2.50
C PHE A 265 8.82 20.68 -3.75
N LEU A 266 7.68 21.37 -3.58
CA LEU A 266 6.82 21.78 -4.69
C LEU A 266 7.57 22.69 -5.68
N THR A 267 8.36 23.62 -5.15
CA THR A 267 9.22 24.51 -5.95
C THR A 267 10.28 23.71 -6.72
N LEU A 268 11.01 22.81 -6.05
CA LEU A 268 12.04 21.98 -6.67
C LEU A 268 11.46 21.08 -7.78
N GLU A 269 10.32 20.43 -7.52
CA GLU A 269 9.66 19.55 -8.50
C GLU A 269 9.21 20.32 -9.75
N ALA A 270 8.71 21.55 -9.56
CA ALA A 270 8.27 22.42 -10.64
C ALA A 270 9.42 22.97 -11.50
N GLN A 271 10.64 23.03 -10.97
CA GLN A 271 11.82 23.44 -11.73
C GLN A 271 12.40 22.31 -12.61
N GLY A 272 12.15 21.05 -12.28
CA GLY A 272 12.70 19.89 -13.00
C GLY A 272 11.84 19.38 -14.18
N TRP A 273 12.11 18.14 -14.63
CA TRP A 273 11.47 17.51 -15.79
C TRP A 273 9.94 17.46 -15.69
N LYS A 274 9.41 17.38 -14.46
CA LYS A 274 7.98 17.31 -14.22
C LYS A 274 7.32 18.66 -14.49
N GLY A 275 7.95 19.77 -14.11
CA GLY A 275 7.50 21.12 -14.44
C GLY A 275 7.52 21.38 -15.94
N GLN A 276 8.62 21.03 -16.62
CA GLN A 276 8.71 21.11 -18.09
C GLN A 276 7.65 20.28 -18.82
N ARG A 277 7.14 19.23 -18.17
CA ARG A 277 6.06 18.36 -18.70
C ARG A 277 4.66 18.77 -18.23
N HIS A 278 4.53 19.83 -17.43
CA HIS A 278 3.29 20.23 -16.75
C HIS A 278 2.64 19.08 -15.94
N THR A 279 3.50 18.30 -15.27
CA THR A 279 3.11 17.15 -14.43
C THR A 279 3.60 17.26 -12.99
N ALA A 280 4.29 18.35 -12.63
CA ALA A 280 4.64 18.63 -11.25
C ALA A 280 3.37 18.94 -10.44
N LEU A 281 3.39 18.63 -9.15
CA LEU A 281 2.25 18.86 -8.25
C LEU A 281 1.84 20.34 -8.24
N LEU A 282 2.82 21.26 -8.32
CA LEU A 282 2.58 22.71 -8.33
C LEU A 282 1.90 23.21 -9.62
N CYS A 283 1.94 22.45 -10.72
CA CYS A 283 1.30 22.84 -11.98
C CYS A 283 -0.24 22.67 -11.98
N ASP A 284 -0.80 21.95 -11.00
CA ASP A 284 -2.24 21.76 -10.84
C ASP A 284 -2.66 22.25 -9.44
N PRO A 285 -3.46 23.34 -9.33
CA PRO A 285 -3.90 23.88 -8.05
C PRO A 285 -4.60 22.86 -7.15
N SER A 286 -5.32 21.90 -7.73
CA SER A 286 -6.00 20.83 -7.01
C SER A 286 -5.00 19.88 -6.36
N LEU A 287 -3.96 19.47 -7.11
CA LEU A 287 -2.90 18.60 -6.60
C LEU A 287 -2.01 19.31 -5.58
N ALA A 288 -1.70 20.59 -5.79
CA ALA A 288 -0.91 21.38 -4.84
C ALA A 288 -1.65 21.53 -3.50
N THR A 289 -2.94 21.87 -3.54
CA THR A 289 -3.77 22.02 -2.33
C THR A 289 -3.95 20.68 -1.62
N PHE A 290 -4.27 19.62 -2.38
CA PHE A 290 -4.31 18.24 -1.85
C PHE A 290 -3.02 17.87 -1.13
N THR A 291 -1.86 18.09 -1.77
CA THR A 291 -0.56 17.72 -1.21
C THR A 291 -0.33 18.44 0.11
N ARG A 292 -0.52 19.76 0.15
CA ARG A 292 -0.36 20.57 1.37
C ARG A 292 -1.28 20.13 2.49
N THR A 293 -2.56 19.87 2.21
CA THR A 293 -3.53 19.44 3.22
C THR A 293 -3.18 18.06 3.77
N MET A 294 -2.96 17.09 2.88
CA MET A 294 -2.66 15.70 3.25
C MET A 294 -1.38 15.58 4.08
N THR A 295 -0.29 16.26 3.68
CA THR A 295 0.98 16.16 4.39
C THR A 295 0.94 16.83 5.75
N ARG A 296 0.19 17.93 5.90
CA ARG A 296 -0.03 18.58 7.21
C ARG A 296 -0.80 17.68 8.17
N LEU A 297 -1.89 17.07 7.71
CA LEU A 297 -2.67 16.12 8.53
C LEU A 297 -1.81 14.95 9.00
N LEU A 298 -1.08 14.32 8.07
CA LEU A 298 -0.19 13.21 8.43
C LEU A 298 0.99 13.65 9.31
N ALA A 299 1.52 14.86 9.15
CA ALA A 299 2.62 15.35 10.00
C ALA A 299 2.19 15.54 11.45
N HIS A 300 0.97 16.03 11.70
CA HIS A 300 0.42 16.12 13.06
C HIS A 300 0.28 14.76 13.76
N GLU A 301 0.18 13.67 12.98
CA GLU A 301 0.18 12.30 13.49
C GLU A 301 1.58 11.67 13.54
N GLY A 302 2.63 12.40 13.15
CA GLY A 302 4.01 11.87 13.04
C GLY A 302 4.22 10.93 11.85
N ARG A 303 3.36 10.99 10.83
CA ARG A 303 3.24 10.02 9.73
C ARG A 303 3.61 10.56 8.35
N CYS A 304 4.27 11.72 8.29
CA CYS A 304 4.81 12.28 7.06
C CYS A 304 6.20 12.86 7.33
N TRP A 305 7.20 12.40 6.59
CA TRP A 305 8.53 13.00 6.60
C TRP A 305 8.85 13.61 5.24
N VAL A 306 9.57 14.72 5.29
CA VAL A 306 10.16 15.34 4.09
C VAL A 306 11.66 15.44 4.30
N ASP A 307 12.39 14.65 3.53
CA ASP A 307 13.84 14.62 3.60
C ASP A 307 14.44 15.42 2.44
N SER A 308 15.59 16.06 2.68
CA SER A 308 16.33 16.83 1.69
C SER A 308 17.84 16.55 1.76
N LEU A 309 18.46 16.49 0.59
CA LEU A 309 19.90 16.64 0.43
C LEU A 309 20.16 18.07 -0.04
N GLU A 310 20.98 18.82 0.68
CA GLU A 310 21.17 20.26 0.50
C GLU A 310 22.64 20.63 0.31
N ILE A 311 22.91 21.67 -0.48
CA ILE A 311 24.21 22.34 -0.56
C ILE A 311 24.02 23.74 0.01
N ASP A 312 24.74 24.08 1.08
CA ASP A 312 24.68 25.38 1.76
C ASP A 312 23.22 25.81 2.09
N GLY A 313 22.40 24.85 2.55
CA GLY A 313 20.99 25.09 2.91
C GLY A 313 20.03 25.20 1.71
N LYS A 314 20.49 24.94 0.48
CA LYS A 314 19.62 24.87 -0.71
C LYS A 314 19.36 23.41 -1.11
N PRO A 315 18.09 22.96 -1.24
CA PRO A 315 17.80 21.58 -1.61
C PRO A 315 18.22 21.29 -3.05
N ILE A 316 18.99 20.21 -3.22
CA ILE A 316 19.38 19.66 -4.52
C ILE A 316 18.65 18.36 -4.84
N ALA A 317 18.11 17.69 -3.82
CA ALA A 317 17.17 16.58 -3.96
C ALA A 317 16.27 16.50 -2.73
N MET A 318 15.02 16.12 -2.92
CA MET A 318 14.04 16.02 -1.84
C MET A 318 13.10 14.84 -2.08
N GLY A 319 12.58 14.28 -1.00
CA GLY A 319 11.61 13.20 -1.03
C GLY A 319 10.57 13.29 0.07
N ILE A 320 9.38 12.73 -0.20
CA ILE A 320 8.27 12.66 0.75
C ILE A 320 8.01 11.19 1.07
N VAL A 321 8.00 10.85 2.35
CA VAL A 321 7.70 9.50 2.86
C VAL A 321 6.45 9.54 3.72
N LEU A 322 5.48 8.68 3.42
CA LEU A 322 4.22 8.58 4.15
C LEU A 322 4.16 7.27 4.92
N PHE A 323 3.71 7.30 6.16
CA PHE A 323 3.77 6.16 7.08
C PHE A 323 2.38 5.60 7.40
N ALA A 324 2.30 4.27 7.40
CA ALA A 324 1.16 3.51 7.84
C ALA A 324 1.63 2.38 8.77
N ASP A 325 1.80 2.74 10.05
CA ASP A 325 2.33 1.87 11.10
C ASP A 325 3.73 1.32 10.75
N ASP A 326 3.87 0.01 10.58
CA ASP A 326 5.13 -0.66 10.23
C ASP A 326 5.46 -0.64 8.73
N THR A 327 4.66 0.06 7.93
CA THR A 327 4.90 0.23 6.49
C THR A 327 5.03 1.70 6.10
N ALA A 328 5.77 1.98 5.04
CA ALA A 328 5.92 3.32 4.49
C ALA A 328 5.84 3.34 2.96
N ALA A 329 5.50 4.49 2.41
CA ALA A 329 5.48 4.76 0.98
C ALA A 329 6.49 5.87 0.66
N PHE A 330 7.51 5.58 -0.15
CA PHE A 330 8.37 6.62 -0.73
C PHE A 330 7.62 7.32 -1.87
N TRP A 331 6.74 8.23 -1.49
CA TRP A 331 5.65 8.72 -2.32
C TRP A 331 6.10 9.64 -3.45
N LYS A 332 7.03 10.56 -3.15
CA LYS A 332 7.52 11.55 -4.11
C LYS A 332 9.01 11.77 -3.99
N VAL A 333 9.63 12.10 -5.12
CA VAL A 333 11.03 12.51 -5.22
C VAL A 333 11.18 13.56 -6.32
N ALA A 334 12.05 14.54 -6.07
CA ALA A 334 12.47 15.58 -6.99
C ALA A 334 13.96 15.87 -6.79
N TYR A 335 14.63 16.38 -7.82
CA TYR A 335 16.02 16.81 -7.73
C TYR A 335 16.29 17.96 -8.69
N ASP A 336 17.34 18.73 -8.40
CA ASP A 336 17.81 19.83 -9.25
C ASP A 336 18.48 19.26 -10.50
N GLU A 337 17.84 19.45 -11.65
CA GLU A 337 18.31 18.93 -12.93
C GLU A 337 19.61 19.57 -13.41
N SER A 338 19.94 20.78 -12.96
CA SER A 338 21.21 21.41 -13.29
C SER A 338 22.40 20.61 -12.75
N LEU A 339 22.16 19.77 -11.74
CA LEU A 339 23.13 18.88 -11.12
C LEU A 339 22.97 17.41 -11.55
N ALA A 340 22.13 17.11 -12.56
CA ALA A 340 21.83 15.73 -12.96
C ALA A 340 23.06 14.86 -13.26
N ALA A 341 24.15 15.46 -13.78
CA ALA A 341 25.41 14.77 -14.05
C ALA A 341 26.11 14.22 -12.80
N LEU A 342 25.74 14.71 -11.61
CA LEU A 342 26.25 14.29 -10.31
C LEU A 342 25.25 13.39 -9.56
N SER A 343 24.15 12.97 -10.20
CA SER A 343 23.15 12.04 -9.66
C SER A 343 22.59 12.42 -8.27
N PRO A 344 22.16 13.67 -8.00
CA PRO A 344 21.69 14.09 -6.68
C PRO A 344 20.53 13.23 -6.15
N GLY A 345 19.58 12.84 -7.03
CA GLY A 345 18.49 11.93 -6.65
C GLY A 345 18.97 10.53 -6.22
N VAL A 346 20.08 10.02 -6.77
CA VAL A 346 20.67 8.74 -6.35
C VAL A 346 21.31 8.87 -4.98
N HIS A 347 22.08 9.95 -4.75
CA HIS A 347 22.71 10.23 -3.45
C HIS A 347 21.66 10.39 -2.35
N PHE A 348 20.65 11.23 -2.59
CA PHE A 348 19.51 11.36 -1.69
C PHE A 348 18.84 10.03 -1.38
N THR A 349 18.60 9.20 -2.41
CA THR A 349 17.93 7.91 -2.20
C THR A 349 18.81 6.94 -1.40
N LEU A 350 20.15 6.99 -1.55
CA LEU A 350 21.07 6.18 -0.74
C LEU A 350 21.02 6.58 0.74
N ASP A 351 21.09 7.88 1.02
CA ASP A 351 21.00 8.41 2.39
C ASP A 351 19.63 8.09 3.02
N LEU A 352 18.54 8.27 2.26
CA LEU A 352 17.18 7.88 2.66
C LEU A 352 17.07 6.38 2.93
N THR A 353 17.67 5.54 2.08
CA THR A 353 17.67 4.08 2.22
C THR A 353 18.33 3.67 3.52
N GLN A 354 19.50 4.24 3.82
CA GLN A 354 20.18 3.98 5.09
C GLN A 354 19.25 4.34 6.24
N ARG A 355 18.72 5.57 6.27
CA ARG A 355 17.85 6.04 7.35
C ARG A 355 16.65 5.14 7.57
N LEU A 356 15.86 4.86 6.51
CA LEU A 356 14.65 4.04 6.60
C LEU A 356 14.95 2.59 6.96
N ALA A 357 16.06 2.01 6.48
CA ALA A 357 16.46 0.65 6.86
C ALA A 357 16.86 0.56 8.34
N THR A 358 17.41 1.63 8.91
CA THR A 358 17.84 1.68 10.31
C THR A 358 16.76 2.15 11.30
N GLU A 359 15.65 2.70 10.80
CA GLU A 359 14.58 3.23 11.63
C GLU A 359 13.79 2.09 12.31
N LYS A 360 13.54 2.23 13.61
CA LYS A 360 12.81 1.20 14.37
C LYS A 360 11.33 1.20 13.96
N GLY A 361 10.75 0.01 13.88
CA GLY A 361 9.33 -0.18 13.60
C GLY A 361 8.98 -0.26 12.12
N ILE A 362 9.82 0.23 11.21
CA ILE A 362 9.61 0.04 9.76
C ILE A 362 9.97 -1.39 9.38
N LYS A 363 9.01 -2.13 8.82
CA LYS A 363 9.22 -3.46 8.23
C LYS A 363 9.34 -3.41 6.71
N LEU A 364 8.62 -2.51 6.05
CA LEU A 364 8.57 -2.43 4.60
C LEU A 364 8.37 -0.99 4.10
N VAL A 365 9.14 -0.59 3.09
CA VAL A 365 8.92 0.65 2.33
C VAL A 365 8.59 0.30 0.89
N ASP A 366 7.40 0.72 0.43
CA ASP A 366 7.00 0.66 -0.97
C ASP A 366 7.62 1.84 -1.74
N SER A 367 8.36 1.56 -2.82
CA SER A 367 8.94 2.60 -3.67
C SER A 367 7.91 3.41 -4.45
N CYS A 368 6.66 2.93 -4.54
CA CYS A 368 5.58 3.49 -5.35
C CYS A 368 5.93 3.64 -6.85
N ALA A 369 7.05 3.05 -7.27
CA ALA A 369 7.60 3.27 -8.58
C ALA A 369 6.83 2.48 -9.65
N ILE A 370 6.92 2.99 -10.87
CA ILE A 370 6.50 2.23 -12.05
C ILE A 370 7.34 0.94 -12.18
N PRO A 371 6.83 -0.07 -12.91
CA PRO A 371 7.63 -1.25 -13.25
C PRO A 371 8.97 -0.86 -13.87
N ASP A 372 10.02 -1.63 -13.60
CA ASP A 372 11.35 -1.48 -14.21
C ASP A 372 12.04 -0.11 -14.01
N HIS A 373 11.66 0.63 -12.96
CA HIS A 373 12.20 1.96 -12.70
C HIS A 373 13.75 1.94 -12.57
N PRO A 374 14.49 2.68 -13.42
CA PRO A 374 15.91 2.44 -13.70
C PRO A 374 16.85 2.75 -12.52
N MET A 375 16.42 3.61 -11.60
CA MET A 375 17.18 3.97 -10.41
C MET A 375 16.88 3.04 -9.24
N ILE A 376 15.65 3.11 -8.71
CA ILE A 376 15.26 2.42 -7.48
C ILE A 376 15.39 0.89 -7.55
N ASN A 377 15.12 0.25 -8.70
CA ASN A 377 15.29 -1.20 -8.85
C ASN A 377 16.75 -1.65 -8.64
N ARG A 378 17.70 -0.75 -8.85
CA ARG A 378 19.14 -1.00 -8.64
C ARG A 378 19.63 -0.61 -7.25
N LEU A 379 18.80 0.04 -6.45
CA LEU A 379 19.11 0.44 -5.07
C LEU A 379 18.42 -0.49 -4.09
N TRP A 380 17.16 -0.83 -4.35
CA TRP A 380 16.34 -1.73 -3.57
C TRP A 380 16.16 -3.02 -4.38
N PRO A 381 16.73 -4.17 -3.97
CA PRO A 381 16.76 -5.41 -4.72
C PRO A 381 15.51 -6.25 -4.50
N ASP A 382 14.83 -6.08 -3.37
CA ASP A 382 13.63 -6.84 -3.03
C ASP A 382 12.44 -6.42 -3.88
N ARG A 383 11.51 -7.34 -4.05
CA ARG A 383 10.43 -7.24 -5.03
C ARG A 383 9.10 -7.62 -4.41
N MET A 384 8.15 -6.70 -4.49
CA MET A 384 6.75 -6.95 -4.19
C MET A 384 6.00 -7.26 -5.50
N PRO A 385 5.38 -8.44 -5.63
CA PRO A 385 4.60 -8.79 -6.81
C PRO A 385 3.26 -8.06 -6.81
N ILE A 386 2.95 -7.36 -7.90
CA ILE A 386 1.77 -6.53 -8.06
C ILE A 386 0.97 -7.02 -9.27
N ALA A 387 -0.36 -7.03 -9.14
CA ALA A 387 -1.27 -7.27 -10.26
C ALA A 387 -2.55 -6.47 -10.11
N ASP A 388 -3.24 -6.22 -11.21
CA ASP A 388 -4.63 -5.82 -11.18
C ASP A 388 -5.49 -7.08 -11.01
N VAL A 389 -6.45 -7.06 -10.08
CA VAL A 389 -7.29 -8.21 -9.74
C VAL A 389 -8.73 -7.93 -10.12
N MET A 390 -9.33 -8.78 -10.95
CA MET A 390 -10.76 -8.71 -11.28
C MET A 390 -11.51 -9.92 -10.73
N ILE A 391 -12.64 -9.66 -10.08
CA ILE A 391 -13.52 -10.66 -9.49
C ILE A 391 -14.93 -10.47 -10.05
N SER A 392 -15.62 -11.53 -10.46
CA SER A 392 -17.02 -11.42 -10.88
C SER A 392 -17.93 -11.07 -9.70
N THR A 393 -19.04 -10.37 -9.94
CA THR A 393 -20.04 -10.07 -8.89
C THR A 393 -21.04 -11.19 -8.67
N GLN A 394 -21.18 -12.10 -9.64
CA GLN A 394 -22.09 -13.24 -9.62
C GLN A 394 -21.39 -14.50 -10.15
N ASN A 395 -21.96 -15.67 -9.84
CA ASN A 395 -21.44 -16.96 -10.28
C ASN A 395 -21.70 -17.21 -11.76
N ALA A 396 -20.74 -17.84 -12.44
CA ALA A 396 -20.83 -18.33 -13.81
C ALA A 396 -21.53 -17.37 -14.80
N ASN A 397 -20.88 -16.25 -15.10
CA ASN A 397 -21.34 -15.36 -16.17
C ASN A 397 -20.46 -15.55 -17.41
N ALA A 398 -21.03 -16.01 -18.53
CA ALA A 398 -20.34 -16.01 -19.83
C ALA A 398 -19.80 -14.60 -20.18
N SER A 399 -20.39 -13.55 -19.60
CA SER A 399 -19.90 -12.19 -19.72
C SER A 399 -18.54 -11.95 -19.07
N PHE A 400 -18.11 -12.72 -18.06
CA PHE A 400 -16.84 -12.44 -17.36
C PHE A 400 -15.63 -12.63 -18.28
N GLN A 401 -15.60 -13.72 -19.07
CA GLN A 401 -14.53 -13.94 -20.04
C GLN A 401 -14.55 -12.87 -21.16
N SER A 402 -15.74 -12.40 -21.55
CA SER A 402 -15.87 -11.26 -22.45
C SER A 402 -15.31 -9.97 -21.81
N LEU A 403 -15.52 -9.75 -20.52
CA LEU A 403 -14.99 -8.59 -19.79
C LEU A 403 -13.46 -8.63 -19.69
N VAL A 404 -12.90 -9.80 -19.36
CA VAL A 404 -11.46 -10.03 -19.36
C VAL A 404 -10.87 -9.73 -20.74
N SER A 405 -11.48 -10.27 -21.80
CA SER A 405 -11.03 -10.05 -23.19
C SER A 405 -11.10 -8.57 -23.58
N ARG A 406 -12.21 -7.89 -23.27
CA ARG A 406 -12.38 -6.45 -23.51
C ARG A 406 -11.32 -5.62 -22.78
N GLU A 407 -11.02 -5.98 -21.54
CA GLU A 407 -10.03 -5.31 -20.70
C GLU A 407 -8.61 -5.52 -21.24
N LEU A 408 -8.25 -6.74 -21.65
CA LEU A 408 -6.95 -7.04 -22.30
C LEU A 408 -6.78 -6.24 -23.60
N THR A 409 -7.80 -6.21 -24.46
CA THR A 409 -7.77 -5.43 -25.70
C THR A 409 -7.59 -3.94 -25.42
N ARG A 410 -8.32 -3.39 -24.44
CA ARG A 410 -8.16 -1.98 -24.04
C ARG A 410 -6.74 -1.66 -23.57
N ARG A 411 -6.14 -2.55 -22.77
CA ARG A 411 -4.77 -2.39 -22.26
C ARG A 411 -3.74 -2.46 -23.37
N ARG A 412 -3.85 -3.44 -24.28
CA ARG A 412 -2.98 -3.56 -25.47
C ARG A 412 -3.07 -2.32 -26.36
N ALA A 413 -4.29 -1.86 -26.65
CA ALA A 413 -4.52 -0.64 -27.42
C ALA A 413 -3.88 0.59 -26.76
N ARG A 414 -4.03 0.74 -25.43
CA ARG A 414 -3.39 1.83 -24.68
C ARG A 414 -1.87 1.75 -24.71
N ALA A 415 -1.29 0.56 -24.51
CA ALA A 415 0.15 0.35 -24.57
C ALA A 415 0.71 0.68 -25.95
N PHE A 416 0.03 0.24 -27.01
CA PHE A 416 0.37 0.54 -28.40
C PHE A 416 0.29 2.05 -28.69
N ALA A 417 -0.79 2.71 -28.28
CA ALA A 417 -0.93 4.17 -28.42
C ALA A 417 0.17 4.92 -27.65
N LYS A 418 0.49 4.49 -26.42
CA LYS A 418 1.60 5.06 -25.63
C LYS A 418 2.93 4.92 -26.38
N HIS A 419 3.18 3.76 -26.98
CA HIS A 419 4.39 3.48 -27.75
C HIS A 419 4.51 4.34 -29.01
N ILE A 420 3.42 4.47 -29.79
CA ILE A 420 3.36 5.38 -30.95
C ILE A 420 3.61 6.82 -30.51
N TRP A 421 2.94 7.27 -29.45
CA TRP A 421 3.09 8.63 -28.95
C TRP A 421 4.54 8.95 -28.55
N TYR A 422 5.22 8.01 -27.89
CA TYR A 422 6.64 8.18 -27.57
C TYR A 422 7.53 8.22 -28.81
N ARG A 423 7.30 7.32 -29.79
CA ARG A 423 8.05 7.33 -31.06
C ARG A 423 7.88 8.65 -31.82
N LEU A 424 6.65 9.15 -31.94
CA LEU A 424 6.36 10.41 -32.63
C LEU A 424 6.98 11.63 -31.95
N ARG A 425 7.16 11.59 -30.62
CA ARG A 425 7.85 12.65 -29.87
C ARG A 425 9.36 12.45 -29.73
N GLY A 426 9.96 11.46 -30.42
CA GLY A 426 11.40 11.16 -30.33
C GLY A 426 11.85 10.70 -28.93
N ARG A 427 10.92 10.14 -28.13
CA ARG A 427 11.16 9.75 -26.74
C ARG A 427 11.27 8.23 -26.62
N LYS A 428 12.19 7.73 -25.78
CA LYS A 428 12.19 6.32 -25.38
C LYS A 428 11.00 6.07 -24.43
N ALA A 429 10.28 4.98 -24.67
CA ALA A 429 9.30 4.50 -23.70
C ALA A 429 10.06 4.09 -22.42
N SER A 430 9.70 4.70 -21.29
CA SER A 430 10.11 4.25 -19.94
C SER A 430 9.10 3.26 -19.40
#